data_AF-A0A3B8LRD6-F1
#
_entry.id   AF-A0A3B8LRD6-F1
#
_cell.length_a   1.000
_cell.length_b   1.000
_cell.length_c   1.000
_cell.angle_alpha   90.00
_cell.angle_beta   90.00
_cell.angle_gamma   90.00
#
_symmetry.space_group_name_H-M   'P 1'
#
loop_
_entity.id
_entity.type
_entity.pdbx_description
1 polymer ?
#
loop_
_entity_poly.entity_id
_entity_poly.type
_entity_poly.pdbx_seq_one_letter_code
_entity_poly.pdbx_strand_id
1 'polypeptide(L)'
;IKPIMEFLGFSEQVNSIEAALRVMEGSGDGDATTVLDPFHIYRGGGDVESIAKLTSDQIAISHFNDCIDTKPREEQHDPDRVMPGDGIFDLGRYCQLLKEVGYDGWLSLELFREDLWEQDPEEVAREGLEKMKAVAEA
;
A
#
# COMPACT_ATOMS: atom_id res chain seq x y z
N ILE A 1 20.15 5.67 10.52
CA ILE A 1 19.29 5.42 9.35
C ILE A 1 18.32 4.34 9.77
N LYS A 2 17.01 4.49 9.56
CA LYS A 2 16.04 3.43 9.82
C LYS A 2 15.77 2.68 8.51
N PRO A 3 15.95 1.35 8.45
CA PRO A 3 15.69 0.61 7.22
C PRO A 3 14.18 0.48 6.99
N ILE A 4 13.77 0.74 5.75
CA ILE A 4 12.40 0.60 5.26
C ILE A 4 12.44 -0.44 4.15
N MET A 5 11.71 -1.54 4.31
CA MET A 5 11.57 -2.58 3.29
C MET A 5 10.15 -2.57 2.74
N GLU A 6 10.01 -2.53 1.43
CA GLU A 6 8.72 -2.77 0.78
C GLU A 6 8.65 -4.21 0.28
N PHE A 7 7.61 -4.95 0.68
CA PHE A 7 7.31 -6.25 0.09
C PHE A 7 6.55 -6.03 -1.22
N LEU A 8 6.88 -6.79 -2.24
CA LEU A 8 6.26 -6.66 -3.55
C LEU A 8 5.31 -7.82 -3.76
N GLY A 9 4.04 -7.55 -4.04
CA GLY A 9 3.02 -8.60 -4.19
C GLY A 9 3.33 -9.63 -5.30
N PHE A 10 4.18 -9.27 -6.26
CA PHE A 10 4.67 -10.15 -7.34
C PHE A 10 6.01 -10.82 -7.03
N SER A 11 6.61 -10.58 -5.86
CA SER A 11 7.80 -11.30 -5.38
C SER A 11 7.45 -12.75 -5.05
N GLU A 12 8.37 -13.67 -5.33
CA GLU A 12 8.18 -15.08 -4.96
C GLU A 12 8.38 -15.34 -3.46
N GLN A 13 9.16 -14.51 -2.77
CA GLN A 13 9.60 -14.79 -1.39
C GLN A 13 9.03 -13.81 -0.36
N VAL A 14 8.94 -12.53 -0.71
CA VAL A 14 8.54 -11.46 0.21
C VAL A 14 7.42 -10.64 -0.44
N ASN A 15 6.20 -11.14 -0.31
CA ASN A 15 5.00 -10.64 -0.98
C ASN A 15 3.80 -10.46 -0.05
N SER A 16 3.99 -10.57 1.27
CA SER A 16 2.94 -10.40 2.26
C SER A 16 3.47 -9.69 3.51
N ILE A 17 2.55 -9.16 4.31
CA ILE A 17 2.86 -8.54 5.61
C ILE A 17 3.58 -9.54 6.53
N GLU A 18 3.17 -10.81 6.54
CA GLU A 18 3.83 -11.85 7.34
C GLU A 18 5.24 -12.15 6.85
N ALA A 19 5.48 -12.08 5.54
CA ALA A 19 6.84 -12.22 5.02
C ALA A 19 7.72 -11.03 5.44
N ALA A 20 7.18 -9.82 5.39
CA ALA A 20 7.87 -8.62 5.87
C ALA A 20 8.19 -8.72 7.38
N LEU A 21 7.22 -9.11 8.20
CA LEU A 21 7.41 -9.36 9.64
C LEU A 21 8.53 -10.38 9.89
N ARG A 22 8.53 -11.52 9.19
CA ARG A 22 9.59 -12.53 9.31
C ARG A 22 10.96 -11.97 8.95
N VAL A 23 11.05 -11.11 7.93
CA VAL A 23 12.31 -10.45 7.54
C VAL A 23 12.76 -9.48 8.62
N MET A 24 11.87 -8.62 9.12
CA MET A 24 12.19 -7.64 10.17
C MET A 24 12.65 -8.35 11.45
N GLU A 25 11.90 -9.33 11.95
CA GLU A 25 12.27 -10.13 13.12
C GLU A 25 13.58 -10.89 12.92
N GLY A 26 13.73 -11.54 11.75
CA GLY A 26 14.91 -12.31 11.40
C GLY A 26 16.18 -11.48 11.24
N SER A 27 16.06 -10.18 10.95
CA SER A 27 17.19 -9.25 10.85
C SER A 27 17.82 -8.94 12.21
N GLY A 28 17.05 -9.03 13.30
CA GLY A 28 17.49 -8.62 14.63
C GLY A 28 17.66 -7.10 14.80
N ASP A 29 17.26 -6.28 13.82
CA ASP A 29 17.27 -4.83 13.90
C ASP A 29 15.93 -4.30 14.44
N GLY A 30 15.96 -3.73 15.64
CA GLY A 30 14.76 -3.17 16.29
C GLY A 30 14.22 -1.89 15.63
N ASP A 31 14.97 -1.28 14.72
CA ASP A 31 14.53 -0.14 13.91
C ASP A 31 13.99 -0.56 12.53
N ALA A 32 13.91 -1.86 12.23
CA ALA A 32 13.38 -2.36 10.96
C ALA A 32 11.88 -2.06 10.81
N THR A 33 11.52 -1.54 9.65
CA THR A 33 10.16 -1.13 9.32
C THR A 33 9.77 -1.57 7.92
N THR A 34 8.46 -1.59 7.64
CA THR A 34 7.91 -1.93 6.32
C THR A 34 7.12 -0.78 5.72
N VAL A 35 7.02 -0.78 4.39
CA VAL A 35 5.97 -0.08 3.65
C VAL A 35 4.72 -0.94 3.65
N LEU A 36 3.55 -0.31 3.76
CA LEU A 36 2.27 -0.92 3.41
C LEU A 36 1.76 -0.31 2.11
N ASP A 37 1.46 -1.15 1.13
CA ASP A 37 0.92 -0.75 -0.17
C ASP A 37 -0.32 -1.62 -0.49
N PRO A 38 -1.53 -1.02 -0.66
CA PRO A 38 -2.76 -1.74 -1.01
C PRO A 38 -2.59 -2.67 -2.23
N PHE A 39 -1.93 -2.20 -3.28
CA PHE A 39 -1.65 -2.99 -4.47
C PHE A 39 -0.79 -4.20 -4.15
N HIS A 40 0.26 -4.07 -3.35
CA HIS A 40 1.11 -5.22 -3.01
C HIS A 40 0.43 -6.20 -2.04
N ILE A 41 -0.39 -5.71 -1.11
CA ILE A 41 -1.22 -6.57 -0.24
C ILE A 41 -2.19 -7.40 -1.10
N TYR A 42 -2.92 -6.73 -1.99
CA TYR A 42 -3.84 -7.39 -2.91
C TYR A 42 -3.10 -8.36 -3.83
N ARG A 43 -2.09 -7.89 -4.57
CA ARG A 43 -1.35 -8.67 -5.58
C ARG A 43 -0.66 -9.91 -4.99
N GLY A 44 -0.16 -9.82 -3.76
CA GLY A 44 0.43 -10.93 -3.02
C GLY A 44 -0.57 -11.95 -2.46
N GLY A 45 -1.87 -11.64 -2.57
CA GLY A 45 -2.95 -12.45 -2.03
C GLY A 45 -3.03 -12.40 -0.51
N GLY A 46 -2.46 -11.37 0.11
CA GLY A 46 -2.57 -11.11 1.53
C GLY A 46 -3.97 -10.64 1.91
N ASP A 47 -4.33 -10.91 3.16
CA ASP A 47 -5.55 -10.37 3.77
C ASP A 47 -5.28 -8.96 4.29
N VAL A 48 -6.19 -8.02 4.06
CA VAL A 48 -6.10 -6.65 4.60
C VAL A 48 -6.03 -6.69 6.13
N GLU A 49 -6.69 -7.66 6.75
CA GLU A 49 -6.69 -7.86 8.22
C GLU A 49 -5.29 -8.14 8.78
N SER A 50 -4.33 -8.57 7.96
CA SER A 50 -2.95 -8.79 8.41
C SER A 50 -2.24 -7.51 8.87
N ILE A 51 -2.78 -6.32 8.57
CA ILE A 51 -2.30 -5.06 9.14
C ILE A 51 -2.37 -5.08 10.67
N ALA A 52 -3.38 -5.73 11.27
CA ALA A 52 -3.52 -5.83 12.73
C ALA A 52 -2.38 -6.62 13.42
N LYS A 53 -1.50 -7.27 12.64
CA LYS A 53 -0.29 -7.95 13.16
C LYS A 53 0.88 -7.00 13.37
N LEU A 54 0.82 -5.79 12.82
CA LEU A 54 1.85 -4.77 12.93
C LEU A 54 1.55 -3.84 14.11
N THR A 55 2.60 -3.24 14.66
CA THR A 55 2.51 -2.04 15.49
C THR A 55 2.73 -0.79 14.63
N SER A 56 2.25 0.36 15.08
CA SER A 56 2.39 1.61 14.31
C SER A 56 3.84 1.99 14.00
N ASP A 57 4.78 1.69 14.90
CA ASP A 57 6.20 1.93 14.73
C ASP A 57 6.90 0.98 13.74
N GLN A 58 6.24 -0.14 13.37
CA GLN A 58 6.71 -1.04 12.31
C GLN A 58 6.29 -0.57 10.91
N ILE A 59 5.39 0.42 10.80
CA ILE A 59 4.92 0.97 9.52
C ILE A 59 5.65 2.29 9.27
N ALA A 60 6.55 2.30 8.28
CA ALA A 60 7.34 3.49 7.98
C ALA A 60 6.54 4.54 7.18
N ILE A 61 5.82 4.05 6.19
CA ILE A 61 4.98 4.82 5.27
C ILE A 61 3.91 3.90 4.70
N SER A 62 2.77 4.46 4.39
CA SER A 62 1.69 3.78 3.71
C SER A 62 1.56 4.36 2.30
N HIS A 63 1.90 3.58 1.28
CA HIS A 63 1.51 3.91 -0.08
C HIS A 63 0.00 3.79 -0.23
N PHE A 64 -0.56 4.54 -1.17
CA PHE A 64 -1.99 4.64 -1.37
C PHE A 64 -2.31 4.65 -2.86
N ASN A 65 -3.06 3.64 -3.27
CA ASN A 65 -3.45 3.33 -4.63
C ASN A 65 -4.61 2.32 -4.55
N ASP A 66 -5.11 1.88 -5.70
CA ASP A 66 -6.17 0.89 -5.77
C ASP A 66 -5.91 -0.12 -6.91
N CYS A 67 -6.67 -1.20 -6.91
CA CYS A 67 -6.51 -2.34 -7.80
C CYS A 67 -7.68 -2.46 -8.77
N ILE A 68 -7.40 -2.80 -10.03
CA ILE A 68 -8.44 -3.10 -11.03
C ILE A 68 -9.07 -4.48 -10.79
N ASP A 69 -10.28 -4.69 -11.31
CA ASP A 69 -10.98 -5.98 -11.35
C ASP A 69 -10.95 -6.67 -12.72
N THR A 70 -10.47 -5.98 -13.75
CA THR A 70 -10.48 -6.47 -15.14
C THR A 70 -9.37 -7.46 -15.47
N LYS A 71 -8.43 -7.69 -14.54
CA LYS A 71 -7.30 -8.61 -14.69
C LYS A 71 -7.16 -9.50 -13.46
N PRO A 72 -6.87 -10.81 -13.59
CA PRO A 72 -6.60 -11.67 -12.45
C PRO A 72 -5.53 -11.08 -11.55
N ARG A 73 -5.75 -11.12 -10.25
CA ARG A 73 -4.84 -10.59 -9.22
C ARG A 73 -3.40 -10.97 -9.49
N GLU A 74 -3.14 -12.26 -9.74
CA GLU A 74 -1.80 -12.83 -9.96
C GLU A 74 -1.11 -12.36 -11.25
N GLU A 75 -1.82 -11.69 -12.14
CA GLU A 75 -1.30 -11.17 -13.40
C GLU A 75 -1.12 -9.64 -13.38
N GLN A 76 -1.55 -8.97 -12.31
CA GLN A 76 -1.42 -7.52 -12.19
C GLN A 76 0.03 -7.10 -11.89
N HIS A 77 0.47 -6.01 -12.50
CA HIS A 77 1.75 -5.35 -12.26
C HIS A 77 1.55 -3.86 -11.99
N ASP A 78 2.60 -3.13 -11.64
CA ASP A 78 2.47 -1.73 -11.21
C ASP A 78 1.68 -0.81 -12.16
N PRO A 79 1.72 -0.97 -13.51
CA PRO A 79 0.87 -0.19 -14.40
C PRO A 79 -0.64 -0.49 -14.31
N ASP A 80 -1.04 -1.55 -13.63
CA ASP A 80 -2.44 -1.90 -13.40
C ASP A 80 -3.04 -1.19 -12.18
N ARG A 81 -2.25 -0.43 -11.41
CA ARG A 81 -2.74 0.42 -10.33
C ARG A 81 -3.70 1.48 -10.86
N VAL A 82 -4.70 1.84 -10.06
CA VAL A 82 -5.60 2.98 -10.35
C VAL A 82 -5.67 3.91 -9.15
N MET A 83 -6.25 5.10 -9.36
CA MET A 83 -6.40 6.07 -8.29
C MET A 83 -7.21 5.50 -7.12
N PRO A 84 -6.96 5.95 -5.87
CA PRO A 84 -7.71 5.53 -4.70
C PRO A 84 -9.22 5.69 -4.87
N GLY A 85 -9.98 4.61 -4.67
CA GLY A 85 -11.44 4.61 -4.78
C GLY A 85 -12.00 4.36 -6.19
N ASP A 86 -11.13 4.24 -7.20
CA ASP A 86 -11.53 3.83 -8.55
C ASP A 86 -11.37 2.31 -8.78
N GLY A 87 -10.86 1.59 -7.78
CA GLY A 87 -10.63 0.15 -7.85
C GLY A 87 -11.55 -0.64 -6.92
N ILE A 88 -11.07 -1.84 -6.57
CA ILE A 88 -11.83 -2.83 -5.78
C ILE A 88 -11.21 -3.17 -4.42
N PHE A 89 -10.06 -2.59 -4.08
CA PHE A 89 -9.46 -2.86 -2.79
C PHE A 89 -10.27 -2.15 -1.69
N ASP A 90 -10.50 -2.82 -0.55
CA ASP A 90 -11.24 -2.23 0.57
C ASP A 90 -10.37 -1.22 1.33
N LEU A 91 -10.17 -0.06 0.72
CA LEU A 91 -9.38 1.04 1.27
C LEU A 91 -10.02 1.64 2.54
N GLY A 92 -11.34 1.53 2.69
CA GLY A 92 -12.04 1.94 3.90
C GLY A 92 -11.61 1.08 5.09
N ARG A 93 -11.63 -0.25 4.93
CA ARG A 93 -11.14 -1.17 5.96
C ARG A 93 -9.64 -1.02 6.19
N TYR A 94 -8.86 -0.82 5.14
CA TYR A 94 -7.43 -0.52 5.23
C TYR A 94 -7.13 0.69 6.11
N CYS A 95 -7.78 1.84 5.86
CA CYS A 95 -7.62 3.05 6.66
C CYS A 95 -8.09 2.86 8.11
N GLN A 96 -9.16 2.08 8.32
CA GLN A 96 -9.62 1.74 9.67
C GLN A 96 -8.55 0.94 10.43
N LEU A 97 -7.98 -0.10 9.80
CA LEU A 97 -6.94 -0.92 10.40
C LEU A 97 -5.67 -0.13 10.74
N LEU A 98 -5.24 0.78 9.85
CA LEU A 98 -4.14 1.71 10.15
C LEU A 98 -4.42 2.53 11.42
N LYS A 99 -5.64 3.08 11.56
CA LYS A 99 -6.05 3.82 12.77
C LYS A 99 -6.09 2.91 14.01
N GLU A 100 -6.57 1.67 13.87
CA GLU A 100 -6.66 0.69 14.96
C GLU A 100 -5.29 0.28 15.51
N VAL A 101 -4.27 0.14 14.64
CA VAL A 101 -2.88 -0.14 15.08
C VAL A 101 -2.15 1.12 15.57
N GLY A 102 -2.81 2.28 15.53
CA GLY A 102 -2.28 3.55 16.02
C GLY A 102 -1.32 4.25 15.04
N TYR A 103 -1.39 3.94 13.75
CA TYR A 103 -0.60 4.63 12.73
C TYR A 103 -1.14 6.04 12.50
N ASP A 104 -0.27 7.05 12.65
CA ASP A 104 -0.55 8.47 12.46
C ASP A 104 0.35 9.13 11.39
N GLY A 105 1.05 8.29 10.61
CA GLY A 105 1.97 8.73 9.56
C GLY A 105 1.27 9.11 8.24
N TRP A 106 2.09 9.30 7.20
CA TRP A 106 1.61 9.76 5.89
C TRP A 106 0.99 8.63 5.06
N LEU A 107 -0.03 8.98 4.30
CA LEU A 107 -0.46 8.24 3.11
C LEU A 107 0.22 8.88 1.90
N SER A 108 0.86 8.08 1.04
CA SER A 108 1.61 8.54 -0.13
C SER A 108 1.00 7.97 -1.40
N LEU A 109 0.49 8.84 -2.28
CA LEU A 109 -0.01 8.42 -3.58
C LEU A 109 1.12 7.79 -4.41
N GLU A 110 0.93 6.57 -4.90
CA GLU A 110 1.91 5.91 -5.77
C GLU A 110 1.24 5.17 -6.93
N LEU A 111 1.49 5.61 -8.16
CA LEU A 111 0.90 5.06 -9.39
C LEU A 111 1.97 4.96 -10.48
N PHE A 112 1.88 3.93 -11.33
CA PHE A 112 2.82 3.67 -12.43
C PHE A 112 2.09 3.66 -13.79
N ARG A 113 1.24 4.65 -13.99
CA ARG A 113 0.30 4.75 -15.11
C ARG A 113 0.82 5.71 -16.18
N GLU A 114 1.16 5.18 -17.37
CA GLU A 114 1.70 5.97 -18.48
C GLU A 114 0.74 7.07 -18.95
N ASP A 115 -0.56 6.80 -18.94
CA ASP A 115 -1.59 7.78 -19.28
C ASP A 115 -1.68 8.96 -18.31
N LEU A 116 -1.24 8.79 -17.05
CA LEU A 116 -1.09 9.90 -16.11
C LEU A 116 0.17 10.74 -16.40
N TRP A 117 1.22 10.13 -16.97
CA TRP A 117 2.45 10.84 -17.31
C TRP A 117 2.27 11.79 -18.50
N GLU A 118 1.27 11.53 -19.34
CA GLU A 118 0.90 12.39 -20.48
C GLU A 118 0.05 13.60 -20.07
N GLN A 119 -0.41 13.67 -18.82
CA GLN A 119 -1.25 14.74 -18.29
C GLN A 119 -0.44 15.81 -17.56
N ASP A 120 -1.09 16.93 -17.22
CA ASP A 120 -0.47 17.94 -16.38
C ASP A 120 -0.21 17.39 -14.96
N PRO A 121 1.03 17.44 -14.46
CA PRO A 121 1.36 16.83 -13.17
C PRO A 121 0.69 17.51 -11.98
N GLU A 122 0.35 18.80 -12.07
CA GLU A 122 -0.40 19.48 -11.00
C GLU A 122 -1.86 19.01 -10.98
N GLU A 123 -2.47 18.81 -12.15
CA GLU A 123 -3.82 18.24 -12.26
C GLU A 123 -3.88 16.80 -11.70
N VAL A 124 -2.93 15.94 -12.07
CA VAL A 124 -2.83 14.56 -11.57
C VAL A 124 -2.64 14.54 -10.04
N ALA A 125 -1.76 15.40 -9.51
CA ALA A 125 -1.54 15.48 -8.07
C ALA A 125 -2.78 16.01 -7.32
N ARG A 126 -3.51 16.95 -7.91
CA ARG A 126 -4.75 17.50 -7.34
C ARG A 126 -5.85 16.44 -7.29
N GLU A 127 -6.09 15.74 -8.40
CA GLU A 127 -7.05 14.64 -8.47
C GLU A 127 -6.70 13.54 -7.46
N GLY A 128 -5.43 13.12 -7.43
CA GLY A 128 -4.95 12.13 -6.50
C GLY A 128 -5.21 12.51 -5.04
N LEU A 129 -4.89 13.75 -4.64
CA LEU A 129 -5.16 14.23 -3.28
C LEU A 129 -6.67 14.27 -2.96
N GLU A 130 -7.51 14.72 -3.90
CA GLU A 130 -8.96 14.74 -3.72
C GLU A 130 -9.52 13.33 -3.48
N LYS A 131 -9.10 12.36 -4.31
CA LYS A 131 -9.50 10.96 -4.17
C LYS A 131 -8.98 10.31 -2.89
N MET A 132 -7.73 10.56 -2.53
CA MET A 132 -7.16 10.09 -1.25
C MET A 132 -7.99 10.57 -0.06
N LYS A 133 -8.34 11.86 -0.02
CA LYS A 133 -9.16 12.42 1.06
C LYS A 133 -10.56 11.84 1.09
N ALA A 134 -11.19 11.71 -0.07
CA ALA A 134 -12.53 11.12 -0.17
C ALA A 134 -12.61 9.71 0.45
N VAL A 135 -11.52 8.96 0.44
CA VAL A 135 -11.41 7.63 1.06
C VAL A 135 -10.98 7.71 2.52
N ALA A 136 -9.89 8.43 2.84
CA ALA A 136 -9.25 8.41 4.16
C ALA A 136 -10.03 9.21 5.23
N GLU A 137 -10.82 10.21 4.80
CA GLU A 137 -11.60 11.11 5.65
C GLU A 137 -13.11 10.79 5.64
N ALA A 138 -13.55 9.72 4.96
CA ALA A 138 -14.92 9.22 5.02
C ALA A 138 -15.29 8.66 6.40
#